data_AF-A0AAP1VG06-F1
#
_entry.id   AF-A0AAP1VG06-F1
#
_cell.length_a   1.000
_cell.length_b   1.000
_cell.length_c   1.000
_cell.angle_alpha   90.00
_cell.angle_beta   90.00
_cell.angle_gamma   90.00
#
_symmetry.space_group_name_H-M   'P 1'
#
loop_
_entity.id
_entity.type
_entity.pdbx_description
1 polymer ?
#
loop_
_entity_poly.entity_id
_entity_poly.type
_entity_poly.pdbx_seq_one_letter_code
_entity_poly.pdbx_strand_id
1 'polypeptide(L)'
;MTAPRALRRTLSCDNSPAVRRLVKTVEPVDTELHPKPRMWTANTRQRELFSCFPLFFRAVHHPESYLANISHFGIQCGVGWYPIIEALARDIEAELRALWREQLQFPERIAKMDGALLGGRATYPALPLCTDITQVGGELTVGVLSGQLCPPDVESRIRAHMQIAISGARRVCESCGKPGELRKGYWHRVYCDECIVSRGGVKEPGMGGVMAPAEPGVKRGFERFQGCGFLPFLATAF
;
A
#
# COMPACT_ATOMS: atom_id res chain seq x y z
N MET A 1 48.12 -54.42 40.64
CA MET A 1 48.24 -52.94 40.59
C MET A 1 47.07 -52.44 39.76
N THR A 2 46.08 -51.88 40.46
CA THR A 2 44.74 -51.59 39.91
C THR A 2 44.43 -50.15 40.29
N ALA A 3 44.38 -49.24 39.32
CA ALA A 3 44.07 -47.83 39.55
C ALA A 3 42.55 -47.64 39.71
N PRO A 4 42.07 -46.88 40.71
CA PRO A 4 40.65 -46.79 41.02
C PRO A 4 39.88 -45.85 40.08
N ARG A 5 38.66 -46.29 39.74
CA ARG A 5 37.57 -45.51 39.13
C ARG A 5 37.27 -44.26 39.97
N ALA A 6 37.44 -43.08 39.39
CA ALA A 6 36.87 -41.86 39.93
C ALA A 6 35.40 -41.73 39.46
N LEU A 7 34.45 -42.05 40.35
CA LEU A 7 33.07 -41.62 40.23
C LEU A 7 33.02 -40.07 40.26
N ARG A 8 32.67 -39.42 39.16
CA ARG A 8 32.16 -38.05 39.22
C ARG A 8 30.64 -38.09 39.27
N ARG A 9 30.13 -37.80 40.48
CA ARG A 9 28.74 -37.50 40.80
C ARG A 9 28.20 -36.45 39.84
N THR A 10 27.21 -36.80 39.02
CA THR A 10 26.30 -35.83 38.41
C THR A 10 25.35 -35.35 39.50
N LEU A 11 25.66 -34.22 40.13
CA LEU A 11 24.70 -33.51 40.95
C LEU A 11 23.69 -32.86 40.02
N SER A 12 22.45 -33.33 40.12
CA SER A 12 21.27 -32.64 39.59
C SER A 12 21.21 -31.25 40.22
N CYS A 13 21.26 -30.22 39.38
CA CYS A 13 21.01 -28.84 39.78
C CYS A 13 19.58 -28.46 39.38
N ASP A 14 18.61 -29.29 39.74
CA ASP A 14 17.25 -28.79 39.94
C ASP A 14 17.12 -28.24 41.36
N ASN A 15 16.59 -27.03 41.45
CA ASN A 15 16.16 -26.32 42.67
C ASN A 15 17.23 -25.50 43.40
N SER A 16 17.58 -24.35 42.82
CA SER A 16 18.06 -23.21 43.60
C SER A 16 16.98 -22.12 43.64
N PRO A 17 16.38 -21.79 44.80
CA PRO A 17 15.25 -20.86 44.92
C PRO A 17 15.62 -19.37 44.74
N ALA A 18 16.83 -19.06 44.27
CA ALA A 18 17.40 -17.71 44.25
C ALA A 18 17.25 -16.96 42.91
N VAL A 19 16.58 -17.52 41.89
CA VAL A 19 16.32 -16.84 40.61
C VAL A 19 14.82 -16.78 40.31
N ARG A 20 14.02 -16.40 41.30
CA ARG A 20 12.72 -15.76 41.04
C ARG A 20 12.91 -14.26 41.07
N ARG A 21 13.68 -13.74 40.10
CA ARG A 21 13.58 -12.32 39.78
C ARG A 21 12.18 -12.12 39.22
N LEU A 22 11.41 -11.36 39.99
CA LEU A 22 10.11 -10.80 39.68
C LEU A 22 10.09 -10.37 38.20
N VAL A 23 9.61 -11.25 37.32
CA VAL A 23 9.11 -10.84 36.02
C VAL A 23 7.89 -10.02 36.39
N LYS A 24 8.03 -8.69 36.37
CA LYS A 24 6.86 -7.82 36.33
C LYS A 24 6.06 -8.32 35.14
N THR A 25 4.92 -8.95 35.43
CA THR A 25 3.87 -9.15 34.45
C THR A 25 3.64 -7.78 33.83
N VAL A 26 4.10 -7.63 32.60
CA VAL A 26 3.72 -6.50 31.78
C VAL A 26 2.20 -6.62 31.70
N GLU A 27 1.50 -5.69 32.34
CA GLU A 27 0.07 -5.50 32.13
C GLU A 27 -0.17 -5.58 30.63
N PRO A 28 -1.08 -6.44 30.14
CA PRO A 28 -1.36 -6.50 28.72
C PRO A 28 -1.70 -5.08 28.26
N VAL A 29 -0.87 -4.55 27.36
CA VAL A 29 -1.19 -3.29 26.69
C VAL A 29 -2.56 -3.50 26.07
N ASP A 30 -3.54 -2.70 26.50
CA ASP A 30 -4.88 -2.68 25.93
C ASP A 30 -4.75 -2.50 24.41
N THR A 31 -4.83 -3.62 23.68
CA THR A 31 -4.77 -3.67 22.21
C THR A 31 -6.08 -3.21 21.56
N GLU A 32 -7.01 -2.65 22.33
CA GLU A 32 -8.28 -2.13 21.83
C GLU A 32 -8.26 -0.62 21.57
N LEU A 33 -7.18 -0.12 20.98
CA LEU A 33 -7.32 0.99 20.03
C LEU A 33 -7.84 0.40 18.73
N HIS A 34 -9.14 0.05 18.67
CA HIS A 34 -9.78 -0.31 17.41
C HIS A 34 -9.48 0.82 16.40
N PRO A 35 -8.57 0.60 15.42
CA PRO A 35 -8.39 1.59 14.38
C PRO A 35 -9.71 1.55 13.62
N LYS A 36 -10.44 2.68 13.55
CA LYS A 36 -11.61 2.80 12.68
C LYS A 36 -11.30 2.06 11.38
N PRO A 37 -12.14 1.11 10.94
CA PRO A 37 -11.82 0.30 9.78
C PRO A 37 -11.48 1.24 8.62
N ARG A 38 -10.28 1.08 8.08
CA ARG A 38 -9.76 1.96 7.02
C ARG A 38 -10.75 1.88 5.87
N MET A 39 -11.23 3.01 5.35
CA MET A 39 -12.37 3.01 4.41
C MET A 39 -12.18 2.07 3.21
N TRP A 40 -10.94 1.93 2.74
CA TRP A 40 -10.60 1.08 1.62
C TRP A 40 -10.82 -0.42 1.92
N THR A 41 -10.81 -0.88 3.18
CA THR A 41 -11.05 -2.30 3.52
C THR A 41 -12.47 -2.76 3.23
N ALA A 42 -13.43 -1.84 3.05
CA ALA A 42 -14.76 -2.18 2.55
C ALA A 42 -14.76 -2.55 1.06
N ASN A 43 -13.71 -2.21 0.30
CA ASN A 43 -13.59 -2.53 -1.12
C ASN A 43 -13.02 -3.95 -1.31
N THR A 44 -13.90 -4.91 -1.61
CA THR A 44 -13.51 -6.32 -1.82
C THR A 44 -12.44 -6.49 -2.90
N ARG A 45 -12.53 -5.76 -4.01
CA ARG A 45 -11.56 -5.87 -5.10
C ARG A 45 -10.16 -5.42 -4.67
N GLN A 46 -10.05 -4.36 -3.88
CA GLN A 46 -8.76 -3.92 -3.33
C GLN A 46 -8.20 -4.94 -2.34
N ARG A 47 -9.04 -5.49 -1.45
CA ARG A 47 -8.62 -6.54 -0.53
C ARG A 47 -8.06 -7.75 -1.25
N GLU A 48 -8.78 -8.25 -2.25
CA GLU A 48 -8.35 -9.39 -3.08
C GLU A 48 -7.00 -9.10 -3.75
N LEU A 49 -6.86 -7.92 -4.38
CA LEU A 49 -5.62 -7.50 -5.01
C LEU A 49 -4.43 -7.48 -4.02
N PHE A 50 -4.63 -6.91 -2.82
CA PHE A 50 -3.60 -6.85 -1.80
C PHE A 50 -3.25 -8.23 -1.22
N SER A 51 -4.21 -9.14 -1.16
CA SER A 51 -3.98 -10.53 -0.73
C SER A 51 -3.25 -11.35 -1.79
N CYS A 52 -3.46 -11.09 -3.09
CA CYS A 52 -2.79 -11.79 -4.18
C CYS A 52 -1.29 -11.44 -4.29
N PHE A 53 -0.89 -10.22 -3.90
CA PHE A 53 0.48 -9.73 -4.02
C PHE A 53 1.04 -9.24 -2.67
N PRO A 54 1.21 -10.17 -1.71
CA PRO A 54 1.49 -9.83 -0.32
C PRO A 54 2.89 -9.25 -0.10
N LEU A 55 3.90 -9.53 -0.95
CA LEU A 55 5.22 -8.92 -0.77
C LEU A 55 5.22 -7.47 -1.24
N PHE A 56 4.60 -7.20 -2.39
CA PHE A 56 4.52 -5.85 -2.95
C PHE A 56 3.64 -4.94 -2.08
N PHE A 57 2.50 -5.46 -1.60
CA PHE A 57 1.55 -4.73 -0.76
C PHE A 57 1.71 -4.98 0.75
N ARG A 58 2.85 -5.49 1.22
CA ARG A 58 3.03 -5.81 2.66
C ARG A 58 2.79 -4.64 3.61
N ALA A 59 2.95 -3.40 3.16
CA ALA A 59 2.65 -2.22 3.96
C ALA A 59 1.17 -2.11 4.35
N VAL A 60 0.29 -2.66 3.50
CA VAL A 60 -1.14 -2.73 3.79
C VAL A 60 -1.42 -3.67 4.96
N HIS A 61 -0.70 -4.79 5.02
CA HIS A 61 -0.87 -5.85 6.02
C HIS A 61 -0.16 -5.53 7.34
N HIS A 62 0.88 -4.69 7.29
CA HIS A 62 1.73 -4.32 8.44
C HIS A 62 1.94 -2.79 8.54
N PRO A 63 0.88 -2.00 8.70
CA PRO A 63 0.93 -0.54 8.65
C PRO A 63 1.76 0.10 9.78
N GLU A 64 1.86 -0.56 10.93
CA GLU A 64 2.74 -0.16 12.04
C GLU A 64 4.22 -0.36 11.70
N SER A 65 4.52 -1.33 10.84
CA SER A 65 5.87 -1.63 10.40
C SER A 65 6.27 -0.81 9.17
N TYR A 66 5.30 -0.39 8.36
CA TYR A 66 5.51 0.36 7.12
C TYR A 66 4.59 1.59 7.05
N LEU A 67 5.14 2.75 7.41
CA LEU A 67 4.45 4.02 7.32
C LEU A 67 4.29 4.45 5.85
N ALA A 68 3.24 3.95 5.21
CA ALA A 68 2.97 4.13 3.79
C ALA A 68 1.52 4.59 3.56
N ASN A 69 1.33 5.55 2.66
CA ASN A 69 0.02 6.10 2.29
C ASN A 69 -0.96 5.01 1.85
N ILE A 70 -0.48 4.04 1.06
CA ILE A 70 -1.31 2.94 0.57
C ILE A 70 -1.95 2.14 1.71
N SER A 71 -1.29 2.04 2.86
CA SER A 71 -1.85 1.35 4.02
C SER A 71 -3.07 2.11 4.55
N HIS A 72 -3.05 3.44 4.54
CA HIS A 72 -4.09 4.30 5.13
C HIS A 72 -5.23 4.61 4.15
N PHE A 73 -4.90 4.91 2.90
CA PHE A 73 -5.85 5.39 1.89
C PHE A 73 -6.22 4.33 0.84
N GLY A 74 -5.48 3.23 0.75
CA GLY A 74 -5.65 2.24 -0.30
C GLY A 74 -5.26 2.80 -1.67
N ILE A 75 -5.84 2.23 -2.73
CA ILE A 75 -5.59 2.68 -4.10
C ILE A 75 -6.55 3.81 -4.45
N GLN A 76 -6.03 4.97 -4.83
CA GLN A 76 -6.79 6.18 -5.12
C GLN A 76 -6.89 6.42 -6.64
N CYS A 77 -7.27 5.38 -7.37
CA CYS A 77 -7.42 5.39 -8.82
C CYS A 77 -8.82 4.93 -9.24
N GLY A 78 -9.23 5.33 -10.45
CA GLY A 78 -10.46 4.85 -11.06
C GLY A 78 -10.46 3.33 -11.31
N VAL A 79 -11.63 2.70 -11.24
CA VAL A 79 -11.81 1.24 -11.35
C VAL A 79 -11.34 0.64 -12.68
N GLY A 80 -11.27 1.47 -13.73
CA GLY A 80 -10.78 1.10 -15.05
C GLY A 80 -9.27 0.83 -15.11
N TRP A 81 -8.50 1.32 -14.14
CA TRP A 81 -7.04 1.10 -14.09
C TRP A 81 -6.62 -0.10 -13.25
N TYR A 82 -7.55 -0.75 -12.54
CA TYR A 82 -7.22 -1.93 -11.72
C TYR A 82 -6.57 -3.07 -12.51
N PRO A 83 -6.98 -3.41 -13.74
CA PRO A 83 -6.27 -4.44 -14.52
C PRO A 83 -4.80 -4.09 -14.78
N ILE A 84 -4.48 -2.81 -14.98
CA ILE A 84 -3.12 -2.31 -15.17
C ILE A 84 -2.33 -2.44 -13.86
N ILE A 85 -2.95 -2.04 -12.74
CA ILE A 85 -2.33 -2.12 -11.42
C ILE A 85 -2.11 -3.58 -11.00
N GLU A 86 -3.04 -4.47 -11.33
CA GLU A 86 -2.91 -5.90 -11.05
C GLU A 86 -1.77 -6.54 -11.86
N ALA A 87 -1.66 -6.21 -13.15
CA ALA A 87 -0.54 -6.66 -13.97
C ALA A 87 0.80 -6.15 -13.42
N LEU A 88 0.88 -4.86 -13.06
CA LEU A 88 2.06 -4.27 -12.42
C LEU A 88 2.42 -4.99 -11.12
N ALA A 89 1.44 -5.21 -10.25
CA ALA A 89 1.65 -5.87 -8.96
C ALA A 89 2.14 -7.30 -9.14
N ARG A 90 1.60 -8.03 -10.12
CA ARG A 90 2.06 -9.39 -10.48
C ARG A 90 3.51 -9.41 -10.90
N ASP A 91 3.92 -8.50 -11.78
CA ASP A 91 5.28 -8.43 -12.29
C ASP A 91 6.27 -8.07 -11.17
N ILE A 92 5.96 -7.05 -10.36
CA ILE A 92 6.82 -6.65 -9.24
C ILE A 92 6.87 -7.74 -8.16
N GLU A 93 5.74 -8.37 -7.82
CA GLU A 93 5.72 -9.50 -6.88
C GLU A 93 6.65 -10.64 -7.35
N ALA A 94 6.68 -10.94 -8.65
CA ALA A 94 7.56 -11.95 -9.21
C ALA A 94 9.06 -11.58 -9.03
N GLU A 95 9.42 -10.32 -9.28
CA GLU A 95 10.77 -9.80 -9.02
C GLU A 95 11.15 -9.90 -7.53
N LEU A 96 10.24 -9.52 -6.64
CA LEU A 96 10.45 -9.62 -5.18
C LEU A 96 10.63 -11.08 -4.73
N ARG A 97 9.85 -12.02 -5.27
CA ARG A 97 9.98 -13.45 -4.98
C ARG A 97 11.28 -14.03 -5.53
N ALA A 98 11.73 -13.60 -6.71
CA ALA A 98 13.03 -14.01 -7.25
C ALA A 98 14.15 -13.50 -6.35
N LEU A 99 14.14 -12.21 -6.01
CA LEU A 99 15.12 -11.58 -5.15
C LEU A 99 15.22 -12.27 -3.78
N TRP A 100 14.09 -12.57 -3.14
CA TRP A 100 14.10 -13.26 -1.85
C TRP A 100 14.65 -14.68 -1.95
N ARG A 101 14.30 -15.43 -3.00
CA ARG A 101 14.84 -16.78 -3.23
C ARG A 101 16.35 -16.76 -3.43
N GLU A 102 16.88 -15.78 -4.16
CA GLU A 102 18.33 -15.62 -4.35
C GLU A 102 19.04 -15.32 -3.02
N GLN A 103 18.47 -14.46 -2.17
CA GLN A 103 19.07 -14.17 -0.85
C GLN A 103 19.21 -15.42 0.02
N LEU A 104 18.24 -16.34 -0.05
CA LEU A 104 18.28 -17.61 0.67
C LEU A 104 19.40 -18.56 0.17
N GLN A 105 19.95 -18.34 -1.02
CA GLN A 105 21.05 -19.15 -1.57
C GLN A 105 22.43 -18.72 -1.08
N PHE A 106 22.58 -17.53 -0.47
CA PHE A 106 23.87 -16.97 -0.07
C PHE A 106 23.92 -16.69 1.44
N PRO A 107 24.48 -17.61 2.25
CA PRO A 107 24.54 -17.47 3.71
C PRO A 107 25.18 -16.16 4.20
N GLU A 108 26.14 -15.61 3.46
CA GLU A 108 26.82 -14.36 3.81
C GLU A 108 25.88 -13.15 3.73
N ARG A 109 24.92 -13.16 2.81
CA ARG A 109 23.91 -12.09 2.68
C ARG A 109 22.94 -12.12 3.87
N ILE A 110 22.53 -13.32 4.28
CA ILE A 110 21.70 -13.52 5.47
C ILE A 110 22.47 -13.07 6.72
N ALA A 111 23.71 -13.52 6.91
CA ALA A 111 24.53 -13.13 8.05
C ALA A 111 24.77 -11.61 8.13
N LYS A 112 24.97 -10.94 6.98
CA LYS A 112 25.08 -9.48 6.91
C LYS A 112 23.78 -8.79 7.34
N MET A 113 22.63 -9.32 6.92
CA MET A 113 21.31 -8.81 7.31
C MET A 113 21.08 -9.00 8.82
N ASP A 114 21.35 -10.18 9.35
CA ASP A 114 21.24 -10.49 10.78
C ASP A 114 22.13 -9.56 11.61
N GLY A 115 23.38 -9.35 11.19
CA GLY A 115 24.29 -8.40 11.84
C GLY A 115 23.78 -6.96 11.81
N ALA A 116 23.18 -6.51 10.70
CA ALA A 116 22.61 -5.18 10.59
C ALA A 116 21.38 -4.99 11.50
N LEU A 117 20.52 -6.01 11.60
CA LEU A 117 19.35 -6.03 12.48
C LEU A 117 19.77 -6.04 13.95
N LEU A 118 20.68 -6.93 14.35
CA LEU A 118 21.19 -7.01 15.73
C LEU A 118 21.91 -5.74 16.17
N GLY A 119 22.60 -5.06 15.24
CA GLY A 119 23.30 -3.81 15.51
C GLY A 119 22.40 -2.58 15.64
N GLY A 120 21.07 -2.72 15.52
CA GLY A 120 20.14 -1.58 15.49
C GLY A 120 20.32 -0.67 14.27
N ARG A 121 21.10 -1.11 13.27
CA ARG A 121 21.30 -0.44 11.98
C ARG A 121 20.28 -0.90 10.96
N ALA A 122 19.16 -1.44 11.43
CA ALA A 122 18.10 -2.03 10.64
C ALA A 122 17.76 -1.09 9.48
N THR A 123 18.14 -1.52 8.28
CA THR A 123 18.13 -0.65 7.10
C THR A 123 16.78 -0.83 6.44
N TYR A 124 15.84 -0.02 6.90
CA TYR A 124 14.45 -0.03 6.46
C TYR A 124 14.32 0.61 5.06
N PRO A 125 13.60 0.00 4.11
CA PRO A 125 13.13 -1.39 4.08
C PRO A 125 14.20 -2.33 3.49
N ALA A 126 14.14 -3.62 3.84
CA ALA A 126 15.05 -4.63 3.29
C ALA A 126 14.80 -4.89 1.79
N LEU A 127 13.53 -5.07 1.41
CA LEU A 127 13.08 -5.26 0.02
C LEU A 127 12.29 -4.03 -0.47
N PRO A 128 12.16 -3.81 -1.78
CA PRO A 128 11.26 -2.78 -2.28
C PRO A 128 9.80 -3.00 -1.82
N LEU A 129 9.06 -1.94 -1.47
CA LEU A 129 7.61 -2.01 -1.21
C LEU A 129 6.84 -0.91 -1.94
N CYS A 130 5.57 -1.19 -2.24
CA CYS A 130 4.62 -0.16 -2.64
C CYS A 130 4.30 0.78 -1.47
N THR A 131 4.46 2.08 -1.68
CA THR A 131 4.11 3.11 -0.69
C THR A 131 2.83 3.86 -1.03
N ASP A 132 2.52 3.98 -2.32
CA ASP A 132 1.37 4.75 -2.80
C ASP A 132 0.93 4.30 -4.20
N ILE A 133 -0.38 4.34 -4.47
CA ILE A 133 -0.93 4.24 -5.83
C ILE A 133 -2.07 5.25 -5.94
N THR A 134 -1.79 6.31 -6.67
CA THR A 134 -2.66 7.48 -6.79
C THR A 134 -2.85 7.88 -8.24
N GLN A 135 -3.87 8.69 -8.48
CA GLN A 135 -4.05 9.37 -9.75
C GLN A 135 -3.82 10.87 -9.57
N VAL A 136 -2.92 11.45 -10.35
CA VAL A 136 -2.62 12.89 -10.34
C VAL A 136 -2.59 13.40 -11.77
N GLY A 137 -3.39 14.43 -12.07
CA GLY A 137 -3.36 15.08 -13.39
C GLY A 137 -3.68 14.17 -14.58
N GLY A 138 -4.50 13.14 -14.39
CA GLY A 138 -4.81 12.16 -15.44
C GLY A 138 -3.70 11.12 -15.64
N GLU A 139 -2.74 11.04 -14.73
CA GLU A 139 -1.67 10.05 -14.76
C GLU A 139 -1.77 9.10 -13.58
N LEU A 140 -1.43 7.84 -13.83
CA LEU A 140 -1.19 6.86 -12.77
C LEU A 140 0.15 7.18 -12.11
N THR A 141 0.15 7.33 -10.80
CA THR A 141 1.34 7.49 -9.97
C THR A 141 1.50 6.27 -9.10
N VAL A 142 2.70 5.70 -9.08
CA VAL A 142 3.05 4.55 -8.24
C VAL A 142 4.28 4.91 -7.42
N GLY A 143 4.14 4.94 -6.10
CA GLY A 143 5.24 5.09 -5.16
C GLY A 143 5.81 3.72 -4.81
N VAL A 144 7.11 3.53 -5.02
CA VAL A 144 7.87 2.38 -4.55
C VAL A 144 9.09 2.88 -3.78
N LEU A 145 9.22 2.44 -2.54
CA LEU A 145 10.43 2.68 -1.74
C LEU A 145 11.43 1.57 -2.04
N SER A 146 12.63 1.94 -2.52
CA SER A 146 13.69 0.98 -2.83
C SER A 146 14.16 0.26 -1.56
N GLY A 147 14.46 -1.04 -1.70
CA GLY A 147 14.99 -1.87 -0.62
C GLY A 147 16.51 -1.90 -0.62
N GLN A 148 17.12 -1.97 0.55
CA GLN A 148 18.59 -2.02 0.68
C GLN A 148 19.22 -3.28 0.11
N LEU A 149 18.45 -4.38 0.08
CA LEU A 149 18.88 -5.64 -0.52
C LEU A 149 18.48 -5.74 -1.99
N CYS A 150 17.97 -4.66 -2.60
CA CYS A 150 17.59 -4.62 -4.00
C CYS A 150 18.82 -4.33 -4.87
N PRO A 151 19.26 -5.29 -5.71
CA PRO A 151 20.30 -5.04 -6.70
C PRO A 151 19.86 -3.98 -7.73
N PRO A 152 20.81 -3.21 -8.30
CA PRO A 152 20.48 -2.18 -9.29
C PRO A 152 19.75 -2.69 -10.54
N ASP A 153 20.03 -3.93 -10.97
CA ASP A 153 19.35 -4.55 -12.10
C ASP A 153 17.89 -4.89 -11.78
N VAL A 154 17.60 -5.41 -10.58
CA VAL A 154 16.23 -5.65 -10.11
C VAL A 154 15.46 -4.33 -9.99
N GLU A 155 16.09 -3.30 -9.42
CA GLU A 155 15.50 -1.97 -9.30
C GLU A 155 15.15 -1.38 -10.69
N SER A 156 16.03 -1.59 -11.67
CA SER A 156 15.80 -1.16 -13.05
C SER A 156 14.62 -1.88 -13.70
N ARG A 157 14.45 -3.19 -13.45
CA ARG A 157 13.29 -3.96 -13.92
C ARG A 157 12.00 -3.49 -13.27
N ILE A 158 11.99 -3.30 -11.95
CA ILE A 158 10.82 -2.74 -11.22
C ILE A 158 10.41 -1.39 -11.83
N ARG A 159 11.39 -0.50 -12.05
CA ARG A 159 11.13 0.80 -12.69
C ARG A 159 10.56 0.64 -14.11
N ALA A 160 11.05 -0.32 -14.89
CA ALA A 160 10.52 -0.59 -16.23
C ALA A 160 9.05 -1.05 -16.17
N HIS A 161 8.68 -1.95 -15.26
CA HIS A 161 7.29 -2.36 -15.07
C HIS A 161 6.39 -1.17 -14.70
N MET A 162 6.86 -0.30 -13.80
CA MET A 162 6.14 0.93 -13.45
C MET A 162 5.92 1.82 -14.69
N GLN A 163 6.93 2.03 -15.53
CA GLN A 163 6.80 2.86 -16.73
C GLN A 163 5.83 2.26 -17.75
N ILE A 164 5.80 0.93 -17.90
CA ILE A 164 4.81 0.24 -18.74
C ILE A 164 3.40 0.52 -18.22
N ALA A 165 3.17 0.36 -16.91
CA ALA A 165 1.87 0.62 -16.30
C ALA A 165 1.41 2.08 -16.44
N ILE A 166 2.31 3.03 -16.16
CA ILE A 166 2.05 4.47 -16.28
C ILE A 166 1.71 4.84 -17.73
N SER A 167 2.51 4.36 -18.69
CA SER A 167 2.29 4.61 -20.11
C SER A 167 0.99 3.99 -20.62
N GLY A 168 0.65 2.79 -20.14
CA GLY A 168 -0.61 2.12 -20.46
C GLY A 168 -1.82 2.87 -19.93
N ALA A 169 -1.77 3.35 -18.68
CA ALA A 169 -2.86 4.06 -18.03
C ALA A 169 -3.27 5.34 -18.79
N ARG A 170 -2.31 6.02 -19.42
CA ARG A 170 -2.56 7.23 -20.24
C ARG A 170 -3.47 6.99 -21.45
N ARG A 171 -3.71 5.74 -21.84
CA ARG A 171 -4.52 5.33 -23.01
C ARG A 171 -5.76 4.54 -22.62
N VAL A 172 -6.02 4.38 -21.33
CA VAL A 172 -7.12 3.57 -20.80
C VAL A 172 -8.02 4.45 -19.95
N CYS A 173 -9.31 4.42 -20.24
CA CYS A 173 -10.32 5.13 -19.47
C CYS A 173 -10.27 4.69 -18.00
N GLU A 174 -9.99 5.63 -17.11
CA GLU A 174 -9.90 5.37 -15.66
C GLU A 174 -11.24 4.90 -15.07
N SER A 175 -12.36 5.18 -15.75
CA SER A 175 -13.70 4.85 -15.26
C SER A 175 -14.14 3.44 -15.63
N CYS A 176 -13.85 2.97 -16.85
CA CYS A 176 -14.41 1.73 -17.39
C CYS A 176 -13.38 0.75 -17.96
N GLY A 177 -12.11 1.17 -18.13
CA GLY A 177 -11.04 0.31 -18.65
C GLY A 177 -11.01 0.14 -20.17
N LYS A 178 -11.95 0.72 -20.91
CA LYS A 178 -11.90 0.80 -22.39
C LYS A 178 -10.81 1.79 -22.84
N PRO A 179 -10.37 1.78 -24.12
CA PRO A 179 -9.50 2.82 -24.66
C PRO A 179 -10.03 4.23 -24.36
N GLY A 180 -9.15 5.12 -23.91
CA GLY A 180 -9.50 6.47 -23.53
C GLY A 180 -8.37 7.44 -23.85
N GLU A 181 -8.69 8.73 -23.78
CA GLU A 181 -7.75 9.81 -24.08
C GLU A 181 -7.69 10.79 -22.93
N LEU A 182 -6.54 11.46 -22.80
CA LEU A 182 -6.36 12.53 -21.82
C LEU A 182 -7.27 13.71 -22.18
N ARG A 183 -8.32 13.91 -21.38
CA ARG A 183 -9.24 15.03 -21.49
C ARG A 183 -8.66 16.21 -20.72
N LYS A 184 -8.36 17.28 -21.44
CA LYS A 184 -7.90 18.55 -20.87
C LYS A 184 -9.12 19.36 -20.43
N GLY A 185 -9.15 19.71 -19.15
CA GLY A 185 -10.19 20.51 -18.50
C GLY A 185 -9.63 21.05 -17.18
N TYR A 186 -10.49 21.56 -16.29
CA TYR A 186 -10.03 22.03 -14.97
C TYR A 186 -9.30 20.93 -14.18
N TRP A 187 -9.73 19.68 -14.35
CA TRP A 187 -9.01 18.49 -13.89
C TRP A 187 -8.69 17.58 -15.07
N HIS A 188 -7.40 17.30 -15.29
CA HIS A 188 -6.96 16.33 -16.29
C HIS A 188 -7.34 14.90 -15.88
N ARG A 189 -7.94 14.16 -16.81
CA ARG A 189 -8.50 12.80 -16.61
C ARG A 189 -8.38 11.99 -17.89
N VAL A 190 -8.31 10.66 -17.80
CA VAL A 190 -8.31 9.79 -19.00
C VAL A 190 -9.68 9.14 -19.13
N TYR A 191 -10.45 9.53 -20.14
CA TYR A 191 -11.81 9.01 -20.37
C TYR A 191 -12.04 8.63 -21.83
N CYS A 192 -12.90 7.65 -22.03
CA CYS A 192 -13.55 7.40 -23.32
C CYS A 192 -14.72 8.38 -23.53
N ASP A 193 -15.22 8.47 -24.77
CA ASP A 193 -16.32 9.38 -25.14
C ASP A 193 -17.62 9.09 -24.38
N GLU A 194 -17.89 7.82 -24.08
CA GLU A 194 -19.07 7.42 -23.30
C GLU A 194 -18.99 7.93 -21.85
N CYS A 195 -17.83 7.80 -21.20
CA CYS A 195 -17.65 8.14 -19.79
C CYS A 195 -17.46 9.65 -19.53
N ILE A 196 -17.04 10.43 -20.54
CA ILE A 196 -16.97 11.89 -20.41
C ILE A 196 -18.37 12.50 -20.50
N VAL A 197 -19.23 11.99 -21.39
CA VAL A 197 -20.61 12.50 -21.56
C VAL A 197 -21.45 12.25 -20.31
N SER A 198 -21.31 11.08 -19.68
CA SER A 198 -22.04 10.75 -18.44
C SER A 198 -21.63 11.61 -17.24
N ARG A 199 -20.44 12.24 -17.28
CA ARG A 199 -19.96 13.20 -16.27
C ARG A 199 -20.31 14.65 -16.61
N GLY A 200 -20.60 14.96 -17.87
CA GLY A 200 -20.95 16.31 -18.36
C GLY A 200 -22.43 16.69 -18.23
N GLY A 201 -23.20 15.95 -17.45
CA GLY A 201 -24.65 16.13 -17.28
C GLY A 201 -25.10 17.32 -16.42
N VAL A 202 -24.30 18.38 -16.30
CA VAL A 202 -24.81 19.70 -15.89
C VAL A 202 -24.48 20.66 -17.03
N LYS A 203 -25.46 20.89 -17.89
CA LYS A 203 -25.44 22.06 -18.76
C LYS A 203 -25.49 23.29 -17.85
N GLU A 204 -24.39 24.01 -17.75
CA GLU A 204 -24.38 25.40 -17.32
C GLU A 204 -25.38 26.17 -18.22
N PRO A 205 -26.44 26.80 -17.69
CA PRO A 205 -27.25 27.69 -18.49
C PRO A 205 -26.43 28.94 -18.79
N GLY A 206 -26.15 29.16 -20.07
CA GLY A 206 -25.48 30.36 -20.56
C GLY A 206 -26.17 31.64 -20.09
N MET A 207 -25.35 32.67 -19.86
CA MET A 207 -25.80 34.04 -19.63
C MET A 207 -26.87 34.48 -20.63
N GLY A 208 -28.02 34.90 -20.10
CA GLY A 208 -29.04 35.64 -20.85
C GLY A 208 -30.42 35.56 -20.21
N GLY A 209 -30.72 36.46 -19.26
CA GLY A 209 -32.11 36.65 -18.80
C GLY A 209 -32.28 37.17 -17.37
N VAL A 210 -32.40 38.49 -17.25
CA VAL A 210 -33.21 39.32 -16.32
C VAL A 210 -33.67 38.71 -14.98
N MET A 211 -33.28 39.38 -13.88
CA MET A 211 -33.76 39.23 -12.50
C MET A 211 -35.30 39.33 -12.37
N ALA A 212 -35.90 38.40 -11.61
CA ALA A 212 -37.11 38.64 -10.80
C ALA A 212 -37.16 37.63 -9.62
N PRO A 213 -37.80 37.98 -8.49
CA PRO A 213 -37.42 37.48 -7.15
C PRO A 213 -38.13 36.19 -6.71
N ALA A 214 -37.60 35.63 -5.62
CA ALA A 214 -37.93 34.37 -4.98
C ALA A 214 -39.25 34.38 -4.17
N GLU A 215 -39.91 33.24 -4.10
CA GLU A 215 -40.85 32.84 -3.03
C GLU A 215 -40.74 31.31 -2.79
N PRO A 216 -41.07 30.80 -1.58
CA PRO A 216 -40.43 29.63 -1.00
C PRO A 216 -41.30 28.35 -0.95
N GLY A 217 -40.60 27.21 -0.91
CA GLY A 217 -41.05 25.99 -0.23
C GLY A 217 -41.84 24.97 -1.06
N VAL A 218 -41.27 23.77 -1.23
CA VAL A 218 -41.95 22.47 -1.00
C VAL A 218 -40.85 21.39 -0.91
N LYS A 219 -40.87 20.62 0.19
CA LYS A 219 -40.03 19.46 0.45
C LYS A 219 -40.44 18.29 -0.44
N ARG A 220 -39.51 17.63 -1.10
CA ARG A 220 -39.64 16.22 -1.52
C ARG A 220 -38.28 15.53 -1.40
N GLY A 221 -38.24 14.46 -0.59
CA GLY A 221 -37.06 13.64 -0.38
C GLY A 221 -36.69 12.86 -1.64
N PHE A 222 -35.39 12.68 -1.83
CA PHE A 222 -34.86 11.69 -2.77
C PHE A 222 -33.55 11.14 -2.22
N GLU A 223 -33.47 9.82 -2.21
CA GLU A 223 -32.38 9.02 -1.67
C GLU A 223 -31.10 9.11 -2.54
N ARG A 224 -29.95 8.97 -1.85
CA ARG A 224 -28.70 8.36 -2.32
C ARG A 224 -28.15 8.78 -3.70
N PHE A 225 -27.04 9.51 -3.67
CA PHE A 225 -25.78 9.05 -4.27
C PHE A 225 -24.62 9.71 -3.51
N GLN A 226 -23.82 8.90 -2.82
CA GLN A 226 -22.58 9.31 -2.15
C GLN A 226 -21.56 9.70 -3.22
N GLY A 227 -21.54 10.99 -3.55
CA GLY A 227 -20.53 11.59 -4.42
C GLY A 227 -19.21 11.74 -3.66
N CYS A 228 -18.13 11.34 -4.33
CA CYS A 228 -16.75 11.51 -3.89
C CYS A 228 -16.44 12.98 -3.55
N GLY A 229 -16.55 13.32 -2.27
CA GLY A 229 -15.94 14.53 -1.71
C GLY A 229 -14.52 14.20 -1.27
N PHE A 230 -13.53 14.38 -2.16
CA PHE A 230 -12.13 14.45 -1.75
C PHE A 230 -11.84 15.90 -1.33
N LEU A 231 -11.55 16.08 -0.04
CA LEU A 231 -11.05 17.33 0.54
C LEU A 231 -9.74 17.75 -0.15
N PRO A 232 -9.46 19.06 -0.31
CA PRO A 232 -8.15 19.52 -0.71
C PRO A 232 -7.23 19.43 0.53
N PHE A 233 -6.35 18.44 0.60
CA PHE A 233 -5.31 18.44 1.63
C PHE A 233 -4.11 19.25 1.14
N LEU A 234 -3.91 20.35 1.86
CA LEU A 234 -2.73 21.19 1.87
C LEU A 234 -1.45 20.35 1.96
N ALA A 235 -0.53 20.63 1.05
CA ALA A 235 0.86 20.27 1.19
C ALA A 235 1.46 21.01 2.39
N THR A 236 2.00 20.29 3.36
CA THR A 236 3.11 20.78 4.18
C THR A 236 4.00 19.62 4.58
N ALA A 237 5.30 19.87 4.44
CA ALA A 237 6.44 19.00 4.70
C ALA A 237 6.42 18.33 6.08
N PHE A 238 6.92 17.09 6.14
CA PHE A 238 8.05 16.65 6.98
C PHE A 238 8.60 15.33 6.44
#